data_AF-A0A6F8YLS8-F1
#
_entry.id   AF-A0A6F8YLS8-F1
#
_cell.length_a   1.000
_cell.length_b   1.000
_cell.length_c   1.000
_cell.angle_alpha   90.00
_cell.angle_beta   90.00
_cell.angle_gamma   90.00
#
_symmetry.space_group_name_H-M   'P 1'
#
loop_
_entity.id
_entity.type
_entity.pdbx_description
1 polymer ?
#
loop_
_entity_poly.entity_id
_entity_poly.type
_entity_poly.pdbx_seq_one_letter_code
_entity_poly.pdbx_strand_id
1 'polypeptide(L)'
;MTRAAVPLVAEHDSWITVDPILGCPADCAYCYLGPLGLRAARPEARATPEEAVAAVEEHLGGRRAGVVDPAYDQTPLCVGNYTDMLLTRPNREALVRIVELLAERIPRRPVVVVTKGRLDPDLLAALDRPGFPIYWFLSQSMARAAGLPLERGPIADLDTTLDNARLVSRTTHQKAVHFWRPFVAELRPSRADLEKLVGRLASSGLSASVVVGLTMGPGVPLADERLGTLLDRSIAAPGERAEAFDGEGWAVARESAAAAGYPLYRNTSCALALLRGQPEALGTWRPPYARHRCLPAACPLAQRARCGAALAAPAGTAGWMDGATVAARVAAFLSLDAGSVSVGAGELVIDDMIDEFDYNTLLHGYGRHLAIRAQGVRRQKAWLGSFTGGGLAA
;
A
#
# COMPACT_ATOMS: atom_id res chain seq x y z
N MET A 1 28.41 -6.97 -2.86
CA MET A 1 27.36 -5.93 -3.01
C MET A 1 26.95 -5.48 -1.61
N THR A 2 27.14 -4.20 -1.29
CA THR A 2 26.63 -3.59 -0.05
C THR A 2 25.10 -3.63 -0.09
N ARG A 3 24.46 -4.33 0.85
CA ARG A 3 22.98 -4.32 0.99
C ARG A 3 22.55 -2.85 1.08
N ALA A 4 21.59 -2.43 0.25
CA ALA A 4 21.02 -1.09 0.37
C ALA A 4 20.49 -0.93 1.81
N ALA A 5 20.76 0.22 2.44
CA ALA A 5 20.31 0.50 3.79
C ALA A 5 18.78 0.66 3.79
N VAL A 6 18.06 -0.44 3.99
CA VAL A 6 16.60 -0.41 4.21
C VAL A 6 16.37 0.31 5.56
N PRO A 7 15.54 1.35 5.63
CA PRO A 7 15.19 1.97 6.91
C PRO A 7 14.36 1.01 7.78
N LEU A 8 14.42 1.15 9.11
CA LEU A 8 13.56 0.38 10.03
C LEU A 8 12.11 0.88 9.99
N VAL A 9 11.92 2.20 9.92
CA VAL A 9 10.63 2.86 9.77
C VAL A 9 10.74 3.86 8.62
N ALA A 10 9.76 3.90 7.72
CA ALA A 10 9.77 4.81 6.58
C ALA A 10 8.37 5.22 6.12
N GLU A 11 8.29 6.40 5.53
CA GLU A 11 7.08 6.87 4.87
C GLU A 11 6.87 6.15 3.53
N HIS A 12 5.66 5.66 3.33
CA HIS A 12 5.18 5.11 2.06
C HIS A 12 3.88 5.82 1.69
N ASP A 13 3.49 5.78 0.41
CA ASP A 13 2.35 6.55 -0.07
C ASP A 13 1.08 6.27 0.76
N SER A 14 0.81 5.00 1.07
CA SER A 14 -0.41 4.52 1.72
C SER A 14 -0.32 4.33 3.23
N TRP A 15 0.89 4.29 3.80
CA TRP A 15 1.16 3.87 5.18
C TRP A 15 2.58 4.25 5.60
N ILE A 16 2.91 4.07 6.88
CA ILE A 16 4.28 4.03 7.38
C ILE A 16 4.71 2.56 7.43
N THR A 17 5.87 2.20 6.87
CA THR A 17 6.38 0.83 6.96
C THR A 17 7.18 0.63 8.24
N VAL A 18 7.12 -0.57 8.82
CA VAL A 18 7.88 -0.99 10.00
C VAL A 18 8.52 -2.33 9.68
N ASP A 19 9.84 -2.35 9.53
CA ASP A 19 10.58 -3.43 8.87
C ASP A 19 11.68 -4.04 9.77
N PRO A 20 11.31 -4.68 10.91
CA PRO A 20 12.28 -5.25 11.85
C PRO A 20 12.93 -6.54 11.38
N ILE A 21 12.38 -7.16 10.32
CA ILE A 21 12.87 -8.39 9.72
C ILE A 21 12.99 -8.17 8.21
N LEU A 22 14.14 -8.55 7.65
CA LEU A 22 14.41 -8.47 6.21
C LEU A 22 14.55 -9.85 5.59
N GLY A 23 14.09 -9.99 4.36
CA GLY A 23 14.25 -11.22 3.59
C GLY A 23 12.99 -12.07 3.64
N CYS A 24 12.67 -12.71 2.51
CA CYS A 24 11.48 -13.52 2.34
C CYS A 24 11.87 -14.88 1.74
N PRO A 25 11.41 -16.00 2.33
CA PRO A 25 11.71 -17.34 1.81
C PRO A 25 10.95 -17.66 0.52
N ALA A 26 9.95 -16.85 0.14
CA ALA A 26 9.29 -16.98 -1.15
C ALA A 26 10.22 -16.53 -2.28
N ASP A 27 10.18 -17.30 -3.37
CA ASP A 27 10.92 -17.03 -4.60
C ASP A 27 9.93 -16.67 -5.72
N CYS A 28 9.30 -15.50 -5.58
CA CYS A 28 8.48 -14.90 -6.63
C CYS A 28 9.40 -14.18 -7.61
N ALA A 29 9.42 -14.62 -8.88
CA ALA A 29 10.27 -14.07 -9.93
C ALA A 29 10.14 -12.55 -10.06
N TYR A 30 8.90 -12.04 -9.95
CA TYR A 30 8.54 -10.62 -10.06
C TYR A 30 8.74 -9.80 -8.76
N CYS A 31 9.30 -10.37 -7.70
CA CYS A 31 9.42 -9.69 -6.41
C CYS A 31 10.42 -8.52 -6.46
N TYR A 32 10.00 -7.34 -6.03
CA TYR A 32 10.88 -6.17 -5.92
C TYR A 32 12.01 -6.35 -4.89
N LEU A 33 11.89 -7.34 -3.99
CA LEU A 33 12.96 -7.72 -3.06
C LEU A 33 14.15 -8.41 -3.74
N GLY A 34 13.98 -8.88 -4.99
CA GLY A 34 15.02 -9.60 -5.72
C GLY A 34 16.31 -8.80 -5.84
N PRO A 35 16.28 -7.57 -6.39
CA PRO A 35 17.50 -6.77 -6.55
C PRO A 35 18.09 -6.21 -5.26
N LEU A 36 17.37 -6.33 -4.15
CA LEU A 36 17.91 -6.08 -2.80
C LEU A 36 18.63 -7.30 -2.21
N GLY A 37 18.60 -8.46 -2.89
CA GLY A 37 19.10 -9.72 -2.35
C GLY A 37 18.24 -10.28 -1.21
N LEU A 38 16.96 -9.89 -1.15
CA LEU A 38 16.02 -10.26 -0.09
C LEU A 38 14.95 -11.28 -0.54
N ARG A 39 14.89 -11.61 -1.84
CA ARG A 39 14.06 -12.70 -2.37
C ARG A 39 14.74 -14.05 -2.17
N ALA A 40 13.96 -15.10 -1.89
CA ALA A 40 14.47 -16.45 -1.63
C ALA A 40 15.53 -16.47 -0.52
N ALA A 41 15.43 -15.51 0.41
CA ALA A 41 16.39 -15.28 1.46
C ALA A 41 15.81 -15.76 2.79
N ARG A 42 16.68 -16.27 3.68
CA ARG A 42 16.31 -16.52 5.05
C ARG A 42 15.96 -15.17 5.72
N PRO A 43 14.79 -15.04 6.37
CA PRO A 43 14.49 -13.84 7.13
C PRO A 43 15.51 -13.61 8.25
N GLU A 44 16.03 -12.39 8.33
CA GLU A 44 17.00 -11.95 9.33
C GLU A 44 16.39 -10.80 10.14
N ALA A 45 16.28 -11.00 11.46
CA ALA A 45 15.88 -9.94 12.37
C ALA A 45 17.01 -8.91 12.49
N ARG A 46 16.66 -7.64 12.39
CA ARG A 46 17.56 -6.48 12.53
C ARG A 46 17.16 -5.53 13.65
N ALA A 47 15.98 -5.77 14.23
CA ALA A 47 15.47 -5.11 15.42
C ALA A 47 14.55 -6.10 16.16
N THR A 48 14.52 -5.99 17.48
CA THR A 48 13.51 -6.63 18.33
C THR A 48 12.15 -5.95 18.13
N PRO A 49 11.04 -6.62 18.51
CA PRO A 49 9.71 -5.97 18.55
C PRO A 49 9.69 -4.67 19.34
N GLU A 50 10.38 -4.62 20.48
CA GLU A 50 10.48 -3.45 21.36
C GLU A 50 11.20 -2.28 20.68
N GLU A 51 12.33 -2.53 20.03
CA GLU A 51 13.06 -1.52 19.24
C GLU A 51 12.23 -1.05 18.04
N ALA A 52 11.51 -1.95 17.37
CA ALA A 52 10.65 -1.60 16.24
C ALA A 52 9.53 -0.64 16.66
N VAL A 53 8.87 -0.89 17.79
CA VAL A 53 7.81 -0.02 18.30
C VAL A 53 8.36 1.29 18.85
N ALA A 54 9.52 1.27 19.52
CA ALA A 54 10.20 2.51 19.93
C ALA A 54 10.56 3.39 18.72
N ALA A 55 11.05 2.80 17.62
CA ALA A 55 11.32 3.52 16.39
C ALA A 55 10.04 4.10 15.74
N VAL A 56 8.89 3.42 15.88
CA VAL A 56 7.59 3.99 15.47
C VAL A 56 7.22 5.19 16.33
N GLU A 57 7.36 5.12 17.65
CA GLU A 57 7.11 6.28 18.53
C GLU A 57 7.99 7.47 18.16
N GLU A 58 9.29 7.24 17.96
CA GLU A 58 10.24 8.27 17.56
C GLU A 58 9.88 8.86 16.20
N HIS A 59 9.53 8.03 15.22
CA HIS A 59 9.13 8.49 13.88
C HIS A 59 7.89 9.36 13.94
N LEU A 60 6.89 8.97 14.74
CA LEU A 60 5.64 9.71 14.89
C LEU A 60 5.84 11.02 15.66
N GLY A 61 6.60 11.00 16.76
CA GLY A 61 6.84 12.17 17.62
C GLY A 61 7.97 13.08 17.15
N GLY A 62 8.79 12.64 16.19
CA GLY A 62 9.94 13.37 15.68
C GLY A 62 9.57 14.41 14.63
N ARG A 63 10.37 14.51 13.56
CA ARG A 63 10.20 15.52 12.50
C ARG A 63 8.77 15.56 11.94
N ARG A 64 8.13 14.41 11.82
CA ARG A 64 6.75 14.25 11.32
C ARG A 64 5.70 15.03 12.12
N ALA A 65 5.89 15.13 13.44
CA ALA A 65 4.99 15.88 14.33
C ALA A 65 4.91 17.38 13.96
N GLY A 66 5.91 17.87 13.23
CA GLY A 66 5.94 19.22 12.66
C GLY A 66 4.75 19.53 11.74
N VAL A 67 4.09 18.53 11.14
CA VAL A 67 2.93 18.72 10.24
C VAL A 67 1.75 17.79 10.52
N VAL A 68 1.96 16.64 11.17
CA VAL A 68 0.89 15.71 11.55
C VAL A 68 0.87 15.53 13.06
N ASP A 69 -0.22 15.89 13.73
CA ASP A 69 -0.34 15.67 15.18
C ASP A 69 -0.35 14.15 15.48
N PRO A 70 0.63 13.63 16.25
CA PRO A 70 0.72 12.20 16.55
C PRO A 70 -0.53 11.62 17.24
N ALA A 71 -1.26 12.44 18.00
CA ALA A 71 -2.47 12.02 18.73
C ALA A 71 -3.67 11.80 17.78
N TYR A 72 -3.72 12.55 16.68
CA TYR A 72 -4.78 12.44 15.66
C TYR A 72 -4.31 11.78 14.38
N ASP A 73 -3.04 11.38 14.33
CA ASP A 73 -2.49 10.68 13.21
C ASP A 73 -3.17 9.32 13.03
N GLN A 74 -3.59 9.10 11.80
CA GLN A 74 -4.39 7.96 11.39
C GLN A 74 -3.77 7.23 10.20
N THR A 75 -2.50 7.54 9.88
CA THR A 75 -1.71 6.79 8.91
C THR A 75 -1.57 5.33 9.36
N PRO A 76 -1.93 4.35 8.51
CA PRO A 76 -1.74 2.94 8.83
C PRO A 76 -0.26 2.57 8.99
N LEU A 77 0.03 1.54 9.78
CA LEU A 77 1.37 0.97 9.92
C LEU A 77 1.47 -0.36 9.16
N CYS A 78 2.26 -0.44 8.10
CA CYS A 78 2.51 -1.70 7.40
C CYS A 78 3.70 -2.44 8.00
N VAL A 79 3.46 -3.56 8.66
CA VAL A 79 4.52 -4.34 9.33
C VAL A 79 5.08 -5.40 8.39
N GLY A 80 6.40 -5.37 8.20
CA GLY A 80 7.13 -6.36 7.40
C GLY A 80 6.94 -6.20 5.90
N ASN A 81 7.03 -4.97 5.38
CA ASN A 81 7.01 -4.70 3.94
C ASN A 81 8.21 -5.34 3.22
N TYR A 82 9.36 -5.52 3.89
CA TYR A 82 10.56 -6.17 3.33
C TYR A 82 10.71 -7.66 3.68
N THR A 83 9.64 -8.29 4.14
CA THR A 83 9.55 -9.73 4.40
C THR A 83 8.11 -10.21 4.11
N ASP A 84 7.81 -11.46 4.44
CA ASP A 84 6.42 -11.90 4.62
C ASP A 84 6.32 -12.42 6.06
N MET A 85 5.56 -11.72 6.90
CA MET A 85 5.51 -11.98 8.33
C MET A 85 4.90 -13.35 8.66
N LEU A 86 4.28 -14.03 7.69
CA LEU A 86 3.55 -15.28 7.89
C LEU A 86 4.31 -16.52 7.40
N LEU A 87 5.44 -16.37 6.69
CA LEU A 87 6.12 -17.51 6.08
C LEU A 87 7.07 -18.26 7.02
N THR A 88 7.39 -17.71 8.19
CA THR A 88 8.19 -18.39 9.20
C THR A 88 7.53 -18.28 10.56
N ARG A 89 7.85 -19.21 11.48
CA ARG A 89 7.37 -19.14 12.86
C ARG A 89 7.94 -17.93 13.61
N PRO A 90 9.26 -17.62 13.55
CA PRO A 90 9.81 -16.44 14.22
C PRO A 90 9.17 -15.12 13.75
N ASN A 91 8.87 -14.99 12.46
CA ASN A 91 8.22 -13.78 11.96
C ASN A 91 6.79 -13.63 12.53
N ARG A 92 6.04 -14.73 12.65
CA ARG A 92 4.69 -14.72 13.24
C ARG A 92 4.72 -14.34 14.72
N GLU A 93 5.67 -14.89 15.47
CA GLU A 93 5.88 -14.56 16.88
C GLU A 93 6.24 -13.07 17.05
N ALA A 94 7.13 -12.54 16.19
CA ALA A 94 7.46 -11.12 16.17
C ALA A 94 6.24 -10.24 15.82
N LEU A 95 5.42 -10.63 14.83
CA LEU A 95 4.22 -9.88 14.45
C LEU A 95 3.24 -9.76 15.63
N VAL A 96 2.97 -10.86 16.35
CA VAL A 96 2.11 -10.85 17.53
C VAL A 96 2.64 -9.88 18.58
N ARG A 97 3.93 -9.99 18.91
CA ARG A 97 4.56 -9.12 19.91
C ARG A 97 4.54 -7.65 19.51
N ILE A 98 4.79 -7.34 18.24
CA ILE A 98 4.71 -5.96 17.71
C ILE A 98 3.29 -5.42 17.88
N VAL A 99 2.26 -6.18 17.50
CA VAL A 99 0.85 -5.71 17.62
C VAL A 99 0.45 -5.49 19.08
N GLU A 100 0.87 -6.35 20.00
CA GLU A 100 0.65 -6.16 21.45
C GLU A 100 1.27 -4.84 21.91
N LEU A 101 2.55 -4.61 21.60
CA LEU A 101 3.27 -3.39 21.97
C LEU A 101 2.67 -2.13 21.32
N LEU A 102 2.23 -2.22 20.06
CA LEU A 102 1.55 -1.11 19.38
C LEU A 102 0.24 -0.76 20.08
N ALA A 103 -0.53 -1.77 20.51
CA ALA A 103 -1.78 -1.56 21.22
C ALA A 103 -1.60 -0.91 22.60
N GLU A 104 -0.47 -1.19 23.26
CA GLU A 104 -0.12 -0.61 24.57
C GLU A 104 0.37 0.84 24.46
N ARG A 105 1.14 1.15 23.41
CA ARG A 105 2.00 2.34 23.37
C ARG A 105 1.61 3.38 22.31
N ILE A 106 0.99 2.96 21.22
CA ILE A 106 0.72 3.83 20.07
C ILE A 106 -0.77 4.19 19.99
N PRO A 107 -1.13 5.46 19.71
CA PRO A 107 -2.52 5.82 19.45
C PRO A 107 -3.14 4.94 18.38
N ARG A 108 -4.37 4.48 18.66
CA ARG A 108 -5.08 3.49 17.85
C ARG A 108 -5.13 3.88 16.37
N ARG A 109 -4.59 3.02 15.53
CA ARG A 109 -4.56 3.14 14.07
C ARG A 109 -4.53 1.76 13.42
N PRO A 110 -4.78 1.63 12.11
CA PRO A 110 -4.73 0.32 11.48
C PRO A 110 -3.31 -0.20 11.33
N VAL A 111 -3.09 -1.48 11.64
CA VAL A 111 -1.93 -2.25 11.18
C VAL A 111 -2.29 -2.90 9.86
N VAL A 112 -1.36 -2.86 8.92
CA VAL A 112 -1.47 -3.51 7.61
C VAL A 112 -0.45 -4.64 7.55
N VAL A 113 -0.89 -5.81 7.09
CA VAL A 113 0.00 -6.95 6.84
C VAL A 113 -0.26 -7.44 5.43
N VAL A 114 0.77 -7.34 4.58
CA VAL A 114 0.75 -7.93 3.23
C VAL A 114 1.32 -9.34 3.34
N THR A 115 0.60 -10.34 2.86
CA THR A 115 1.08 -11.72 2.94
C THR A 115 0.60 -12.57 1.78
N LYS A 116 1.44 -13.51 1.37
CA LYS A 116 1.08 -14.68 0.56
C LYS A 116 1.00 -15.95 1.40
N GLY A 117 1.16 -15.90 2.72
CA GLY A 117 1.14 -17.05 3.60
C GLY A 117 -0.27 -17.55 3.91
N ARG A 118 -0.35 -18.80 4.38
CA ARG A 118 -1.56 -19.33 5.02
C ARG A 118 -1.74 -18.67 6.39
N LEU A 119 -2.97 -18.27 6.69
CA LEU A 119 -3.38 -17.83 8.03
C LEU A 119 -3.78 -19.03 8.87
N ASP A 120 -3.52 -18.91 10.17
CA ASP A 120 -3.86 -19.90 11.17
C ASP A 120 -4.85 -19.29 12.18
N PRO A 121 -5.89 -20.02 12.62
CA PRO A 121 -6.87 -19.50 13.57
C PRO A 121 -6.28 -19.03 14.91
N ASP A 122 -5.27 -19.71 15.45
CA ASP A 122 -4.66 -19.33 16.74
C ASP A 122 -3.86 -18.04 16.60
N LEU A 123 -3.14 -17.87 15.48
CA LEU A 123 -2.49 -16.60 15.15
C LEU A 123 -3.52 -15.46 15.03
N LEU A 124 -4.63 -15.69 14.33
CA LEU A 124 -5.67 -14.67 14.20
C LEU A 124 -6.28 -14.32 15.55
N ALA A 125 -6.54 -15.30 16.42
CA ALA A 125 -7.04 -15.04 17.77
C ALA A 125 -6.03 -14.27 18.63
N ALA A 126 -4.73 -14.58 18.53
CA ALA A 126 -3.68 -13.85 19.22
C ALA A 126 -3.60 -12.39 18.75
N LEU A 127 -3.76 -12.15 17.46
CA LEU A 127 -3.75 -10.81 16.86
C LEU A 127 -5.04 -10.02 17.09
N ASP A 128 -6.18 -10.69 17.28
CA ASP A 128 -7.48 -10.03 17.57
C ASP A 128 -7.57 -9.56 19.03
N ARG A 129 -6.88 -10.27 19.94
CA ARG A 129 -6.97 -10.07 21.40
C ARG A 129 -6.63 -8.65 21.87
N PRO A 130 -5.56 -7.97 21.39
CA PRO A 130 -5.27 -6.59 21.78
C PRO A 130 -6.32 -5.58 21.29
N GLY A 131 -7.24 -6.03 20.44
CA GLY A 131 -8.29 -5.19 19.87
C GLY A 131 -7.78 -4.19 18.84
N PHE A 132 -6.49 -4.17 18.48
CA PHE A 132 -5.91 -3.25 17.52
C PHE A 132 -6.39 -3.60 16.09
N PRO A 133 -6.83 -2.63 15.26
CA PRO A 133 -7.36 -2.97 13.93
C PRO A 133 -6.27 -3.53 13.01
N ILE A 134 -6.52 -4.67 12.37
CA ILE A 134 -5.58 -5.29 11.42
C ILE A 134 -6.23 -5.48 10.05
N TYR A 135 -5.58 -4.98 9.01
CA TYR A 135 -6.01 -5.11 7.63
C TYR A 135 -5.05 -6.00 6.85
N TRP A 136 -5.55 -7.16 6.45
CA TRP A 136 -4.82 -8.15 5.67
C TRP A 136 -4.91 -7.85 4.19
N PHE A 137 -3.76 -7.74 3.54
CA PHE A 137 -3.63 -7.68 2.09
C PHE A 137 -3.14 -9.03 1.60
N LEU A 138 -4.10 -9.91 1.29
CA LEU A 138 -3.84 -11.28 0.87
C LEU A 138 -3.38 -11.28 -0.59
N SER A 139 -2.07 -11.36 -0.80
CA SER A 139 -1.43 -11.16 -2.09
C SER A 139 -1.50 -12.41 -2.96
N GLN A 140 -1.80 -12.22 -4.25
CA GLN A 140 -1.87 -13.31 -5.24
C GLN A 140 -1.52 -12.80 -6.64
N SER A 141 -0.74 -13.55 -7.44
CA SER A 141 -0.35 -13.18 -8.81
C SER A 141 -1.00 -13.98 -9.94
N MET A 142 -1.92 -14.90 -9.63
CA MET A 142 -2.50 -15.87 -10.57
C MET A 142 -1.49 -16.75 -11.33
N ALA A 143 -0.17 -16.60 -11.13
CA ALA A 143 0.84 -17.36 -11.87
C ALA A 143 0.69 -18.87 -11.70
N ARG A 144 0.44 -19.35 -10.47
CA ARG A 144 0.15 -20.77 -10.22
C ARG A 144 -1.11 -21.26 -10.94
N ALA A 145 -2.17 -20.44 -10.96
CA ALA A 145 -3.41 -20.78 -11.67
C ALA A 145 -3.20 -20.81 -13.20
N ALA A 146 -2.29 -19.98 -13.72
CA ALA A 146 -1.85 -20.00 -15.10
C ALA A 146 -0.82 -21.11 -15.43
N GLY A 147 -0.43 -21.93 -14.45
CA GLY A 147 0.57 -22.99 -14.64
C GLY A 147 2.00 -22.48 -14.84
N LEU A 148 2.29 -21.23 -14.47
CA LEU A 148 3.59 -20.61 -14.70
C LEU A 148 4.51 -20.74 -13.49
N PRO A 149 5.80 -21.09 -13.68
CA PRO A 149 6.76 -21.34 -12.60
C PRO A 149 7.34 -20.04 -11.99
N LEU A 150 6.56 -18.97 -11.94
CA LEU A 150 6.98 -17.65 -11.44
C LEU A 150 6.99 -17.55 -9.92
N GLU A 151 6.39 -18.49 -9.21
CA GLU A 151 6.30 -18.45 -7.75
C GLU A 151 6.66 -19.78 -7.10
N ARG A 152 7.68 -19.76 -6.23
CA ARG A 152 8.10 -20.92 -5.44
C ARG A 152 8.13 -20.58 -3.94
N GLY A 153 8.14 -21.62 -3.11
CA GLY A 153 8.13 -21.53 -1.65
C GLY A 153 6.74 -21.71 -1.03
N PRO A 154 6.62 -21.51 0.30
CA PRO A 154 5.44 -21.85 1.10
C PRO A 154 4.31 -20.80 1.00
N ILE A 155 4.03 -20.34 -0.22
CA ILE A 155 2.95 -19.38 -0.48
C ILE A 155 1.60 -20.10 -0.72
N ALA A 156 0.52 -19.43 -0.36
CA ALA A 156 -0.86 -19.83 -0.56
C ALA A 156 -1.23 -19.83 -2.05
N ASP A 157 -2.08 -20.79 -2.43
CA ASP A 157 -2.84 -20.75 -3.68
C ASP A 157 -4.14 -19.96 -3.50
N LEU A 158 -4.93 -19.85 -4.58
CA LEU A 158 -6.20 -19.12 -4.56
C LEU A 158 -7.14 -19.65 -3.48
N ASP A 159 -7.30 -20.97 -3.39
CA ASP A 159 -8.26 -21.58 -2.48
C ASP A 159 -7.87 -21.32 -1.02
N THR A 160 -6.59 -21.44 -0.70
CA THR A 160 -6.05 -21.06 0.62
C THR A 160 -6.22 -19.56 0.88
N THR A 161 -6.06 -18.69 -0.12
CA THR A 161 -6.32 -17.24 0.03
C THR A 161 -7.80 -16.96 0.32
N LEU A 162 -8.72 -17.68 -0.30
CA LEU A 162 -10.16 -17.55 -0.02
C LEU A 162 -10.51 -18.08 1.37
N ASP A 163 -9.88 -19.17 1.81
CA ASP A 163 -10.04 -19.70 3.18
C ASP A 163 -9.48 -18.73 4.22
N ASN A 164 -8.32 -18.14 3.97
CA ASN A 164 -7.75 -17.05 4.77
C ASN A 164 -8.76 -15.92 4.95
N ALA A 165 -9.43 -15.48 3.88
CA ALA A 165 -10.45 -14.44 3.95
C ALA A 165 -11.65 -14.84 4.81
N ARG A 166 -12.11 -16.09 4.71
CA ARG A 166 -13.19 -16.65 5.55
C ARG A 166 -12.80 -16.77 7.02
N LEU A 167 -11.52 -17.03 7.32
CA LEU A 167 -11.02 -17.02 8.69
C LEU A 167 -11.00 -15.60 9.25
N VAL A 168 -10.48 -14.64 8.49
CA VAL A 168 -10.42 -13.23 8.89
C VAL A 168 -11.82 -12.65 9.14
N SER A 169 -12.82 -13.01 8.33
CA SER A 169 -14.19 -12.51 8.48
C SER A 169 -14.90 -12.96 9.76
N ARG A 170 -14.33 -13.93 10.50
CA ARG A 170 -14.82 -14.39 11.81
C ARG A 170 -14.20 -13.64 12.99
N THR A 171 -13.20 -12.79 12.73
CA THR A 171 -12.55 -11.97 13.77
C THR A 171 -13.29 -10.67 13.98
N THR A 172 -13.04 -10.00 15.11
CA THR A 172 -13.75 -8.77 15.48
C THR A 172 -13.07 -7.53 14.91
N HIS A 173 -11.73 -7.49 14.96
CA HIS A 173 -10.95 -6.29 14.68
C HIS A 173 -10.15 -6.39 13.38
N GLN A 174 -10.32 -7.47 12.62
CA GLN A 174 -9.55 -7.70 11.41
C GLN A 174 -10.44 -7.75 10.18
N LYS A 175 -9.89 -7.28 9.05
CA LYS A 175 -10.55 -7.30 7.75
C LYS A 175 -9.54 -7.68 6.68
N ALA A 176 -10.01 -8.28 5.58
CA ALA A 176 -9.15 -8.70 4.49
C ALA A 176 -9.56 -8.05 3.16
N VAL A 177 -8.55 -7.77 2.35
CA VAL A 177 -8.67 -7.43 0.94
C VAL A 177 -7.76 -8.34 0.13
N HIS A 178 -8.19 -8.69 -1.07
CA HIS A 178 -7.34 -9.44 -1.99
C HIS A 178 -6.41 -8.46 -2.69
N PHE A 179 -5.11 -8.75 -2.69
CA PHE A 179 -4.10 -7.90 -3.30
C PHE A 179 -3.55 -8.58 -4.56
N TRP A 180 -4.26 -8.34 -5.67
CA TRP A 180 -3.95 -8.93 -6.97
C TRP A 180 -2.72 -8.26 -7.58
N ARG A 181 -1.58 -8.95 -7.55
CA ARG A 181 -0.33 -8.45 -8.12
C ARG A 181 0.68 -9.54 -8.50
N PRO A 182 1.38 -9.39 -9.64
CA PRO A 182 1.15 -8.37 -10.67
C PRO A 182 -0.09 -8.68 -11.54
N PHE A 183 -0.75 -7.63 -12.03
CA PHE A 183 -1.85 -7.70 -12.99
C PHE A 183 -1.35 -7.36 -14.39
N VAL A 184 -0.97 -8.40 -15.13
CA VAL A 184 -0.42 -8.34 -16.48
C VAL A 184 -1.11 -9.35 -17.38
N ALA A 185 -1.04 -9.16 -18.69
CA ALA A 185 -1.87 -9.89 -19.66
C ALA A 185 -1.63 -11.40 -19.62
N GLU A 186 -0.38 -11.83 -19.40
CA GLU A 186 0.03 -13.22 -19.36
C GLU A 186 -0.44 -13.96 -18.10
N LEU A 187 -0.72 -13.23 -17.02
CA LEU A 187 -1.23 -13.79 -15.76
C LEU A 187 -2.74 -13.65 -15.62
N ARG A 188 -3.39 -12.96 -16.57
CA ARG A 188 -4.82 -12.71 -16.52
C ARG A 188 -5.58 -14.01 -16.85
N PRO A 189 -6.57 -14.40 -16.03
CA PRO A 189 -7.53 -15.44 -16.41
C PRO A 189 -8.26 -15.11 -17.72
N SER A 190 -8.87 -16.12 -18.35
CA SER A 190 -9.83 -15.89 -19.44
C SER A 190 -11.00 -15.03 -18.95
N ARG A 191 -11.76 -14.38 -19.85
CA ARG A 191 -12.94 -13.59 -19.46
C ARG A 191 -13.93 -14.41 -18.63
N ALA A 192 -14.26 -15.62 -19.07
CA ALA A 192 -15.18 -16.51 -18.38
C ALA A 192 -14.65 -16.93 -17.00
N ASP A 193 -13.34 -17.15 -16.86
CA ASP A 193 -12.75 -17.51 -15.57
C ASP A 193 -12.58 -16.30 -14.65
N LEU A 194 -12.45 -15.10 -15.20
CA LEU A 194 -12.41 -13.87 -14.45
C LEU A 194 -13.75 -13.60 -13.76
N GLU A 195 -14.87 -13.78 -14.46
CA GLU A 195 -16.21 -13.64 -13.87
C GLU A 195 -16.40 -14.62 -12.70
N LYS A 196 -16.01 -15.88 -12.89
CA LYS A 196 -16.01 -16.89 -11.82
C LYS A 196 -15.11 -16.49 -10.66
N LEU A 197 -13.87 -16.07 -10.94
CA LEU A 197 -12.91 -15.63 -9.93
C LEU A 197 -13.48 -14.48 -9.09
N VAL A 198 -14.03 -13.46 -9.74
CA VAL A 198 -14.63 -12.31 -9.05
C VAL A 198 -15.80 -12.74 -8.18
N GLY A 199 -16.68 -13.63 -8.66
CA GLY A 199 -17.76 -14.19 -7.84
C GLY A 199 -17.26 -14.94 -6.61
N ARG A 200 -16.16 -15.69 -6.75
CA ARG A 200 -15.50 -16.38 -5.62
C ARG A 200 -14.88 -15.39 -4.63
N LEU A 201 -14.24 -14.33 -5.11
CA LEU A 201 -13.68 -13.28 -4.27
C LEU A 201 -14.80 -12.58 -3.48
N ALA A 202 -15.89 -12.19 -4.15
CA ALA A 202 -17.04 -11.52 -3.53
C ALA A 202 -17.71 -12.34 -2.43
N SER A 203 -17.73 -13.67 -2.56
CA SER A 203 -18.36 -14.60 -1.61
C SER A 203 -17.42 -15.11 -0.50
N SER A 204 -16.16 -14.66 -0.48
CA SER A 204 -15.14 -15.19 0.45
C SER A 204 -14.99 -14.42 1.77
N GLY A 205 -15.70 -13.29 1.93
CA GLY A 205 -15.54 -12.40 3.08
C GLY A 205 -14.48 -11.30 2.88
N LEU A 206 -13.84 -11.25 1.72
CA LEU A 206 -13.02 -10.11 1.30
C LEU A 206 -13.88 -8.85 1.15
N SER A 207 -13.36 -7.71 1.62
CA SER A 207 -14.05 -6.43 1.47
C SER A 207 -13.88 -5.80 0.09
N ALA A 208 -12.77 -6.11 -0.59
CA ALA A 208 -12.40 -5.57 -1.90
C ALA A 208 -11.19 -6.32 -2.47
N SER A 209 -10.91 -6.06 -3.74
CA SER A 209 -9.62 -6.33 -4.36
C SER A 209 -8.87 -5.04 -4.67
N VAL A 210 -7.56 -5.03 -4.44
CA VAL A 210 -6.62 -4.03 -4.94
C VAL A 210 -5.79 -4.67 -6.04
N VAL A 211 -5.74 -4.03 -7.21
CA VAL A 211 -5.10 -4.57 -8.40
C VAL A 211 -3.94 -3.66 -8.78
N VAL A 212 -2.72 -4.20 -8.74
CA VAL A 212 -1.52 -3.50 -9.17
C VAL A 212 -0.73 -4.33 -10.18
N GLY A 213 -0.15 -3.65 -11.14
CA GLY A 213 0.67 -4.21 -12.20
C GLY A 213 2.04 -4.64 -11.71
N LEU A 214 2.87 -5.02 -12.66
CA LEU A 214 4.28 -5.29 -12.43
C LEU A 214 5.04 -3.97 -12.37
N THR A 215 5.56 -3.62 -11.20
CA THR A 215 6.48 -2.47 -11.08
C THR A 215 7.69 -2.71 -11.97
N MET A 216 8.12 -1.67 -12.71
CA MET A 216 9.26 -1.66 -13.61
C MET A 216 10.23 -0.56 -13.17
N GLY A 217 11.53 -0.82 -13.17
CA GLY A 217 12.53 0.19 -12.79
C GLY A 217 13.89 -0.42 -12.40
N PRO A 218 14.88 0.43 -12.09
CA PRO A 218 16.16 -0.01 -11.56
C PRO A 218 15.93 -0.79 -10.26
N GLY A 219 16.24 -2.08 -10.26
CA GLY A 219 15.99 -2.94 -9.11
C GLY A 219 14.65 -3.68 -9.11
N VAL A 220 13.98 -3.80 -10.26
CA VAL A 220 13.06 -4.91 -10.54
C VAL A 220 13.86 -6.01 -11.22
N PRO A 221 13.69 -7.31 -10.89
CA PRO A 221 14.49 -8.38 -11.45
C PRO A 221 14.05 -8.69 -12.90
N LEU A 222 14.28 -7.76 -13.82
CA LEU A 222 14.30 -8.04 -15.27
C LEU A 222 15.39 -9.07 -15.63
N ALA A 223 16.34 -9.28 -14.71
CA ALA A 223 17.37 -10.30 -14.83
C ALA A 223 16.90 -11.72 -14.43
N ASP A 224 15.70 -11.90 -13.87
CA ASP A 224 15.18 -13.25 -13.66
C ASP A 224 14.67 -13.81 -14.99
N GLU A 225 15.35 -14.83 -15.51
CA GLU A 225 15.03 -15.43 -16.82
C GLU A 225 13.58 -15.89 -16.92
N ARG A 226 12.97 -16.36 -15.81
CA ARG A 226 11.55 -16.76 -15.81
C ARG A 226 10.64 -15.59 -16.17
N LEU A 227 10.98 -14.39 -15.71
CA LEU A 227 10.22 -13.18 -15.99
C LEU A 227 10.41 -12.74 -17.44
N GLY A 228 11.67 -12.74 -17.91
CA GLY A 228 12.06 -12.42 -19.29
C GLY A 228 11.32 -13.28 -20.32
N THR A 229 11.32 -14.59 -20.13
CA THR A 229 10.71 -15.53 -21.06
C THR A 229 9.18 -15.55 -20.99
N LEU A 230 8.61 -15.47 -19.78
CA LEU A 230 7.17 -15.71 -19.59
C LEU A 230 6.32 -14.44 -19.67
N LEU A 231 6.91 -13.26 -19.43
CA LEU A 231 6.21 -11.97 -19.45
C LEU A 231 6.73 -11.05 -20.55
N ASP A 232 7.28 -11.61 -21.63
CA ASP A 232 7.94 -10.88 -22.73
C ASP A 232 7.09 -9.70 -23.25
N ARG A 233 5.78 -9.89 -23.45
CA ARG A 233 4.90 -8.81 -23.95
C ARG A 233 4.74 -7.68 -22.94
N SER A 234 4.59 -8.04 -21.66
CA SER A 234 4.45 -7.07 -20.58
C SER A 234 5.73 -6.31 -20.26
N ILE A 235 6.90 -6.91 -20.49
CA ILE A 235 8.20 -6.26 -20.27
C ILE A 235 8.75 -5.54 -21.51
N ALA A 236 8.27 -5.89 -22.72
CA ALA A 236 8.68 -5.27 -23.99
C ALA A 236 8.07 -3.88 -24.25
N ALA A 237 7.11 -3.44 -23.43
CA ALA A 237 6.53 -2.10 -23.56
C ALA A 237 7.63 -1.03 -23.35
N PRO A 238 7.92 -0.19 -24.36
CA PRO A 238 9.08 0.70 -24.32
C PRO A 238 8.91 1.82 -23.29
N GLY A 239 10.00 2.09 -22.55
CA GLY A 239 10.39 3.40 -22.02
C GLY A 239 9.51 4.04 -20.92
N GLU A 240 10.14 4.49 -19.85
CA GLU A 240 9.61 5.45 -18.86
C GLU A 240 8.44 5.04 -17.94
N ARG A 241 7.69 3.98 -18.24
CA ARG A 241 6.59 3.54 -17.36
C ARG A 241 7.10 2.78 -16.13
N ALA A 242 6.74 3.25 -14.94
CA ALA A 242 7.07 2.62 -13.66
C ALA A 242 6.25 1.34 -13.36
N GLU A 243 5.24 1.02 -14.18
CA GLU A 243 4.33 -0.11 -13.99
C GLU A 243 3.86 -0.66 -15.34
N ALA A 244 4.06 -1.97 -15.57
CA ALA A 244 3.40 -2.72 -16.65
C ALA A 244 2.04 -3.23 -16.14
N PHE A 245 0.98 -2.90 -16.87
CA PHE A 245 -0.40 -3.15 -16.42
C PHE A 245 -1.32 -3.49 -17.60
N ASP A 246 -2.13 -4.55 -17.46
CA ASP A 246 -3.11 -4.93 -18.48
C ASP A 246 -4.39 -4.06 -18.40
N GLY A 247 -4.42 -3.02 -19.22
CA GLY A 247 -5.57 -2.10 -19.31
C GLY A 247 -6.85 -2.74 -19.87
N GLU A 248 -6.73 -3.69 -20.80
CA GLU A 248 -7.88 -4.39 -21.39
C GLU A 248 -8.47 -5.36 -20.36
N GLY A 249 -7.62 -6.15 -19.72
CA GLY A 249 -8.00 -7.04 -18.63
C GLY A 249 -8.64 -6.30 -17.48
N TRP A 250 -8.16 -5.10 -17.17
CA TRP A 250 -8.73 -4.24 -16.15
C TRP A 250 -10.16 -3.81 -16.46
N ALA A 251 -10.47 -3.49 -17.73
CA ALA A 251 -11.82 -3.16 -18.16
C ALA A 251 -12.78 -4.33 -17.94
N VAL A 252 -12.37 -5.55 -18.32
CA VAL A 252 -13.15 -6.78 -18.10
C VAL A 252 -13.30 -7.10 -16.61
N ALA A 253 -12.23 -6.90 -15.82
CA ALA A 253 -12.24 -7.10 -14.38
C ALA A 253 -13.21 -6.17 -13.66
N ARG A 254 -13.24 -4.89 -14.06
CA ARG A 254 -14.20 -3.90 -13.57
C ARG A 254 -15.64 -4.29 -13.87
N GLU A 255 -15.91 -4.71 -15.10
CA GLU A 255 -17.26 -5.09 -15.54
C GLU A 255 -17.76 -6.27 -14.69
N SER A 256 -16.94 -7.30 -14.56
CA SER A 256 -17.23 -8.48 -13.74
C SER A 256 -17.43 -8.11 -12.26
N ALA A 257 -16.57 -7.25 -11.72
CA ALA A 257 -16.64 -6.77 -10.34
C ALA A 257 -17.90 -5.94 -10.08
N ALA A 258 -18.27 -5.06 -11.01
CA ALA A 258 -19.50 -4.28 -10.93
C ALA A 258 -20.73 -5.20 -10.97
N ALA A 259 -20.76 -6.19 -11.86
CA ALA A 259 -21.85 -7.17 -11.95
C ALA A 259 -21.99 -7.99 -10.64
N ALA A 260 -20.88 -8.31 -9.98
CA ALA A 260 -20.87 -9.01 -8.70
C ALA A 260 -21.06 -8.11 -7.47
N GLY A 261 -21.20 -6.78 -7.64
CA GLY A 261 -21.25 -5.84 -6.51
C GLY A 261 -19.98 -5.81 -5.66
N TYR A 262 -18.83 -6.17 -6.23
CA TYR A 262 -17.57 -6.35 -5.53
C TYR A 262 -16.59 -5.20 -5.78
N PRO A 263 -16.08 -4.52 -4.73
CA PRO A 263 -15.17 -3.40 -4.92
C PRO A 263 -13.81 -3.81 -5.50
N LEU A 264 -13.39 -3.08 -6.54
CA LEU A 264 -12.12 -3.29 -7.22
C LEU A 264 -11.37 -1.95 -7.35
N TYR A 265 -10.18 -1.85 -6.76
CA TYR A 265 -9.38 -0.63 -6.67
C TYR A 265 -8.02 -0.76 -7.37
N ARG A 266 -7.44 0.38 -7.80
CA ARG A 266 -6.05 0.47 -8.30
C ARG A 266 -5.04 0.97 -7.26
N ASN A 267 -5.52 1.42 -6.10
CA ASN A 267 -4.68 1.96 -5.03
C ASN A 267 -5.06 1.32 -3.69
N THR A 268 -4.04 0.93 -2.93
CA THR A 268 -4.13 0.42 -1.55
C THR A 268 -4.82 1.41 -0.63
N SER A 269 -4.58 2.72 -0.79
CA SER A 269 -5.22 3.78 0.01
C SER A 269 -6.75 3.78 -0.10
N CYS A 270 -7.31 3.50 -1.28
CA CYS A 270 -8.76 3.40 -1.49
C CYS A 270 -9.36 2.21 -0.75
N ALA A 271 -8.66 1.07 -0.73
CA ALA A 271 -9.10 -0.10 0.05
C ALA A 271 -9.05 0.18 1.55
N LEU A 272 -7.98 0.81 2.03
CA LEU A 272 -7.86 1.26 3.42
C LEU A 272 -9.01 2.20 3.80
N ALA A 273 -9.36 3.14 2.93
CA ALA A 273 -10.48 4.05 3.13
C ALA A 273 -11.81 3.31 3.26
N LEU A 274 -12.05 2.32 2.38
CA LEU A 274 -13.24 1.46 2.43
C LEU A 274 -13.31 0.68 3.75
N LEU A 275 -12.22 0.01 4.15
CA LEU A 275 -12.16 -0.79 5.38
C LEU A 275 -12.46 0.03 6.63
N ARG A 276 -12.05 1.30 6.62
CA ARG A 276 -12.26 2.26 7.72
C ARG A 276 -13.60 2.99 7.66
N GLY A 277 -14.32 2.90 6.53
CA GLY A 277 -15.54 3.68 6.31
C GLY A 277 -15.28 5.19 6.24
N GLN A 278 -14.09 5.61 5.79
CA GLN A 278 -13.66 7.01 5.77
C GLN A 278 -13.35 7.48 4.34
N PRO A 279 -13.32 8.80 4.06
CA PRO A 279 -12.77 9.33 2.82
C PRO A 279 -11.31 8.90 2.62
N GLU A 280 -10.93 8.63 1.38
CA GLU A 280 -9.54 8.28 1.04
C GLU A 280 -8.60 9.46 1.28
N ALA A 281 -7.47 9.16 1.91
CA ALA A 281 -6.63 10.15 2.59
C ALA A 281 -5.55 10.78 1.70
N LEU A 282 -5.23 10.20 0.54
CA LEU A 282 -4.12 10.67 -0.30
C LEU A 282 -4.59 11.46 -1.53
N GLY A 283 -5.90 11.65 -1.69
CA GLY A 283 -6.46 12.40 -2.81
C GLY A 283 -6.49 11.62 -4.13
N THR A 284 -6.43 10.29 -4.13
CA THR A 284 -6.51 9.45 -5.35
C THR A 284 -7.78 9.72 -6.18
N TRP A 285 -8.82 10.23 -5.52
CA TRP A 285 -10.11 10.56 -6.10
C TRP A 285 -10.18 11.97 -6.71
N ARG A 286 -9.09 12.76 -6.65
CA ARG A 286 -8.98 14.10 -7.26
C ARG A 286 -8.38 14.01 -8.68
N PRO A 287 -8.73 14.92 -9.60
CA PRO A 287 -8.02 15.04 -10.88
C PRO A 287 -6.51 15.30 -10.70
N PRO A 288 -5.66 14.84 -11.63
CA PRO A 288 -6.00 13.98 -12.76
C PRO A 288 -6.13 12.49 -12.37
N TYR A 289 -5.65 12.09 -11.19
CA TYR A 289 -5.58 10.69 -10.74
C TYR A 289 -6.93 9.97 -10.76
N ALA A 290 -8.00 10.70 -10.45
CA ALA A 290 -9.36 10.18 -10.45
C ALA A 290 -9.71 9.43 -11.73
N ARG A 291 -9.31 9.95 -12.90
CA ARG A 291 -9.65 9.39 -14.22
C ARG A 291 -9.05 8.00 -14.45
N HIS A 292 -7.93 7.70 -13.81
CA HIS A 292 -7.17 6.47 -14.05
C HIS A 292 -7.21 5.51 -12.86
N ARG A 293 -7.43 6.02 -11.64
CA ARG A 293 -7.36 5.22 -10.40
C ARG A 293 -8.69 5.10 -9.65
N CYS A 294 -9.54 6.14 -9.67
CA CYS A 294 -10.76 6.17 -8.85
C CYS A 294 -12.06 5.93 -9.66
N LEU A 295 -12.30 6.69 -10.72
CA LEU A 295 -13.49 6.54 -11.57
C LEU A 295 -13.52 5.16 -12.24
N PRO A 296 -12.36 4.61 -12.68
CA PRO A 296 -12.29 3.23 -13.11
C PRO A 296 -12.44 2.20 -11.97
N ALA A 297 -12.56 2.56 -10.70
CA ALA A 297 -12.81 1.56 -9.67
C ALA A 297 -14.27 1.07 -9.71
N ALA A 298 -14.50 -0.20 -9.36
CA ALA A 298 -15.84 -0.71 -9.01
C ALA A 298 -16.24 -0.27 -7.57
N CYS A 299 -15.85 0.95 -7.18
CA CYS A 299 -16.05 1.51 -5.84
C CYS A 299 -17.55 1.66 -5.50
N PRO A 300 -18.00 1.29 -4.29
CA PRO A 300 -19.38 1.51 -3.84
C PRO A 300 -19.78 2.99 -3.88
N LEU A 301 -21.04 3.27 -4.26
CA LEU A 301 -21.57 4.63 -4.30
C LEU A 301 -21.43 5.36 -2.96
N ALA A 302 -21.72 4.68 -1.84
CA ALA A 302 -21.55 5.25 -0.51
C ALA A 302 -20.10 5.69 -0.22
N GLN A 303 -19.11 4.92 -0.68
CA GLN A 303 -17.70 5.27 -0.51
C GLN A 303 -17.30 6.46 -1.41
N ARG A 304 -17.79 6.50 -2.66
CA ARG A 304 -17.58 7.67 -3.54
C ARG A 304 -18.22 8.93 -2.97
N ALA A 305 -19.41 8.82 -2.38
CA ALA A 305 -20.10 9.93 -1.75
C ALA A 305 -19.30 10.49 -0.56
N ARG A 306 -18.69 9.64 0.28
CA ARG A 306 -17.77 10.09 1.35
C ARG A 306 -16.57 10.86 0.81
N CYS A 307 -15.94 10.36 -0.26
CA CYS A 307 -14.83 11.08 -0.89
C CYS A 307 -15.27 12.40 -1.53
N GLY A 308 -16.43 12.42 -2.20
CA GLY A 308 -16.99 13.63 -2.81
C GLY A 308 -17.38 14.69 -1.77
N ALA A 309 -17.96 14.28 -0.63
CA ALA A 309 -18.25 15.18 0.48
C ALA A 309 -16.97 15.77 1.08
N ALA A 310 -15.89 14.98 1.20
CA ALA A 310 -14.60 15.50 1.64
C ALA A 310 -13.98 16.50 0.65
N LEU A 311 -14.28 16.40 -0.66
CA LEU A 311 -13.89 17.39 -1.66
C LEU A 311 -14.64 18.70 -1.51
N ALA A 312 -15.96 18.60 -1.33
CA ALA A 312 -16.86 19.73 -1.31
C ALA A 312 -16.79 20.50 0.01
N ALA A 313 -16.25 19.89 1.07
CA ALA A 313 -16.01 20.56 2.34
C ALA A 313 -15.10 21.78 2.13
N PRO A 314 -15.56 23.00 2.46
CA PRO A 314 -14.73 24.19 2.41
C PRO A 314 -13.45 23.98 3.23
N ALA A 315 -12.30 24.40 2.68
CA ALA A 315 -11.11 24.58 3.49
C ALA A 315 -11.47 25.54 4.64
N GLY A 316 -11.61 25.03 5.86
CA GLY A 316 -12.06 25.80 7.03
C GLY A 316 -13.28 25.26 7.77
N THR A 317 -13.89 24.13 7.38
CA THR A 317 -14.88 23.48 8.27
C THR A 317 -14.23 23.04 9.58
N ALA A 318 -14.96 23.20 10.69
CA ALA A 318 -14.50 23.10 12.09
C ALA A 318 -13.26 22.21 12.31
N GLY A 319 -12.13 22.84 12.64
CA GLY A 319 -10.85 22.17 12.94
C GLY A 319 -9.78 22.29 11.84
N TRP A 320 -10.11 22.81 10.65
CA TRP A 320 -9.11 23.09 9.60
C TRP A 320 -8.44 24.45 9.82
N MET A 321 -7.10 24.47 9.79
CA MET A 321 -6.29 25.70 9.88
C MET A 321 -6.50 26.57 8.62
N ASP A 322 -6.43 27.89 8.76
CA ASP A 322 -6.43 28.76 7.60
C ASP A 322 -5.21 28.47 6.69
N GLY A 323 -5.34 28.77 5.39
CA GLY A 323 -4.32 28.45 4.39
C GLY A 323 -2.96 29.08 4.67
N ALA A 324 -2.91 30.27 5.27
CA ALA A 324 -1.64 30.93 5.60
C ALA A 324 -0.91 30.22 6.74
N THR A 325 -1.65 29.78 7.76
CA THR A 325 -1.10 28.94 8.84
C THR A 325 -0.57 27.62 8.32
N VAL A 326 -1.29 26.94 7.41
CA VAL A 326 -0.80 25.70 6.77
C VAL A 326 0.48 25.98 5.97
N ALA A 327 0.50 27.02 5.14
CA ALA A 327 1.66 27.37 4.33
C ALA A 327 2.90 27.64 5.20
N ALA A 328 2.76 28.46 6.26
CA ALA A 328 3.84 28.77 7.18
C ALA A 328 4.36 27.51 7.91
N ARG A 329 3.46 26.63 8.36
CA ARG A 329 3.83 25.37 9.01
C ARG A 329 4.59 24.43 8.08
N VAL A 330 4.15 24.33 6.83
CA VAL A 330 4.82 23.51 5.81
C VAL A 330 6.18 24.10 5.42
N ALA A 331 6.27 25.42 5.23
CA ALA A 331 7.55 26.09 4.97
C ALA A 331 8.56 25.81 6.11
N ALA A 332 8.14 25.94 7.37
CA ALA A 332 8.98 25.62 8.52
C ALA A 332 9.42 24.13 8.54
N PHE A 333 8.49 23.19 8.30
CA PHE A 333 8.79 21.75 8.25
C PHE A 333 9.80 21.37 7.15
N LEU A 334 9.71 22.05 6.01
CA LEU A 334 10.61 21.86 4.87
C LEU A 334 11.89 22.68 4.96
N SER A 335 12.01 23.58 5.95
CA SER A 335 13.10 24.56 6.05
C SER A 335 13.21 25.45 4.80
N LEU A 336 12.05 25.88 4.27
CA LEU A 336 11.93 26.79 3.13
C LEU A 336 11.53 28.20 3.56
N ASP A 337 11.79 29.18 2.70
CA ASP A 337 11.30 30.53 2.88
C ASP A 337 9.75 30.57 2.88
N ALA A 338 9.17 31.48 3.67
CA ALA A 338 7.72 31.59 3.81
C ALA A 338 6.98 31.89 2.48
N GLY A 339 7.66 32.46 1.49
CA GLY A 339 7.13 32.73 0.16
C GLY A 339 7.11 31.51 -0.77
N SER A 340 7.85 30.44 -0.45
CA SER A 340 8.00 29.24 -1.29
C SER A 340 6.86 28.24 -1.12
N VAL A 341 5.92 28.49 -0.21
CA VAL A 341 4.76 27.62 0.03
C VAL A 341 3.49 28.46 0.02
N SER A 342 2.47 28.00 -0.72
CA SER A 342 1.16 28.65 -0.77
C SER A 342 0.03 27.64 -0.71
N VAL A 343 -1.12 28.07 -0.16
CA VAL A 343 -2.35 27.29 -0.11
C VAL A 343 -3.47 28.09 -0.74
N GLY A 344 -4.13 27.51 -1.76
CA GLY A 344 -5.21 28.17 -2.48
C GLY A 344 -5.96 27.18 -3.37
N ALA A 345 -7.25 27.42 -3.60
CA ALA A 345 -8.11 26.60 -4.46
C ALA A 345 -8.09 25.07 -4.15
N GLY A 346 -7.84 24.69 -2.89
CA GLY A 346 -7.74 23.29 -2.48
C GLY A 346 -6.41 22.61 -2.84
N GLU A 347 -5.37 23.39 -3.10
CA GLU A 347 -4.01 22.92 -3.37
C GLU A 347 -3.00 23.50 -2.36
N LEU A 348 -1.99 22.69 -2.03
CA LEU A 348 -0.75 23.07 -1.37
C LEU A 348 0.35 23.07 -2.43
N VAL A 349 0.86 24.25 -2.76
CA VAL A 349 1.91 24.44 -3.77
C VAL A 349 3.22 24.75 -3.08
N ILE A 350 4.26 23.99 -3.44
CA ILE A 350 5.62 24.09 -2.93
C ILE A 350 6.53 24.41 -4.11
N ASP A 351 7.13 25.61 -4.10
CA ASP A 351 8.01 26.10 -5.16
C ASP A 351 9.46 25.63 -4.97
N ASP A 352 9.64 24.35 -4.64
CA ASP A 352 10.95 23.70 -4.50
C ASP A 352 10.84 22.20 -4.81
N MET A 353 12.00 21.58 -4.99
CA MET A 353 12.21 20.15 -4.94
C MET A 353 12.23 19.70 -3.47
N ILE A 354 11.39 18.75 -3.11
CA ILE A 354 11.37 18.18 -1.75
C ILE A 354 11.72 16.70 -1.75
N ASP A 355 12.04 16.14 -0.58
CA ASP A 355 12.34 14.73 -0.46
C ASP A 355 11.07 13.87 -0.42
N GLU A 356 11.19 12.60 -0.80
CA GLU A 356 10.06 11.65 -0.79
C GLU A 356 9.42 11.48 0.60
N PHE A 357 10.24 11.44 1.66
CA PHE A 357 9.75 11.44 3.04
C PHE A 357 8.84 12.65 3.32
N ASP A 358 9.27 13.83 2.90
CA ASP A 358 8.54 15.08 3.13
C ASP A 358 7.23 15.09 2.34
N TYR A 359 7.27 14.69 1.07
CA TYR A 359 6.07 14.59 0.23
C TYR A 359 5.04 13.63 0.81
N ASN A 360 5.45 12.42 1.22
CA ASN A 360 4.54 11.42 1.78
C ASN A 360 3.98 11.84 3.14
N THR A 361 4.80 12.47 3.98
CA THR A 361 4.36 13.04 5.26
C THR A 361 3.27 14.09 5.03
N LEU A 362 3.47 15.00 4.07
CA LEU A 362 2.48 16.01 3.73
C LEU A 362 1.21 15.37 3.14
N LEU A 363 1.33 14.32 2.32
CA LEU A 363 0.17 13.56 1.81
C LEU A 363 -0.68 12.98 2.95
N HIS A 364 -0.05 12.45 3.99
CA HIS A 364 -0.78 11.91 5.14
C HIS A 364 -1.41 13.00 6.00
N GLY A 365 -0.71 14.12 6.20
CA GLY A 365 -1.20 15.24 6.99
C GLY A 365 -2.32 16.03 6.32
N TYR A 366 -2.20 16.25 5.01
CA TYR A 366 -3.02 17.21 4.28
C TYR A 366 -3.72 16.65 3.04
N GLY A 367 -3.33 15.48 2.52
CA GLY A 367 -3.82 14.95 1.24
C GLY A 367 -5.34 14.72 1.15
N ARG A 368 -6.01 14.56 2.30
CA ARG A 368 -7.47 14.50 2.37
C ARG A 368 -8.11 15.83 1.93
N HIS A 369 -7.48 16.93 2.28
CA HIS A 369 -8.02 18.28 2.15
C HIS A 369 -7.39 19.06 0.99
N LEU A 370 -6.09 18.89 0.76
CA LEU A 370 -5.31 19.60 -0.25
C LEU A 370 -4.69 18.64 -1.25
N ALA A 371 -4.74 18.99 -2.54
CA ALA A 371 -3.84 18.39 -3.52
C ALA A 371 -2.43 18.95 -3.31
N ILE A 372 -1.40 18.09 -3.33
CA ILE A 372 -0.03 18.50 -3.01
C ILE A 372 0.80 18.53 -4.29
N ARG A 373 1.34 19.71 -4.60
CA ARG A 373 2.18 19.96 -5.77
C ARG A 373 3.51 20.54 -5.32
N ALA A 374 4.60 19.90 -5.73
CA ALA A 374 5.97 20.41 -5.59
C ALA A 374 6.58 20.60 -6.99
N GLN A 375 7.67 21.37 -7.12
CA GLN A 375 8.42 21.43 -8.39
C GLN A 375 8.94 20.04 -8.78
N GLY A 376 9.30 19.24 -7.78
CA GLY A 376 9.52 17.81 -7.95
C GLY A 376 9.86 17.12 -6.62
N VAL A 377 10.07 15.81 -6.70
CA VAL A 377 10.33 14.97 -5.54
C VAL A 377 11.64 14.21 -5.73
N ARG A 378 12.61 14.46 -4.85
CA ARG A 378 13.87 13.71 -4.77
C ARG A 378 13.55 12.35 -4.15
N ARG A 379 13.60 11.30 -4.98
CA ARG A 379 13.41 9.93 -4.51
C ARG A 379 14.54 9.55 -3.56
N GLN A 380 14.20 9.30 -2.31
CA GLN A 380 15.13 8.73 -1.35
C GLN A 380 15.02 7.21 -1.46
N LYS A 381 16.11 6.47 -1.24
CA LYS A 381 16.15 4.99 -1.38
C LYS A 381 15.23 4.24 -0.39
N ALA A 382 14.36 4.94 0.33
CA ALA A 382 13.48 4.42 1.35
C ALA A 382 12.51 3.38 0.78
N TRP A 383 12.14 3.49 -0.49
CA TRP A 383 11.35 2.50 -1.22
C TRP A 383 11.82 2.39 -2.69
N LEU A 384 11.96 1.17 -3.22
CA LEU A 384 12.42 0.93 -4.61
C LEU A 384 11.28 0.78 -5.63
N GLY A 385 10.02 0.76 -5.19
CA GLY A 385 8.93 1.03 -6.10
C GLY A 385 8.77 2.55 -6.27
N SER A 386 8.10 3.03 -7.31
CA SER A 386 7.62 4.40 -7.35
C SER A 386 6.39 4.46 -8.24
N PHE A 387 5.39 5.23 -7.82
CA PHE A 387 4.15 5.48 -8.56
C PHE A 387 4.12 6.83 -9.30
N THR A 388 5.22 7.57 -9.37
CA THR A 388 5.30 8.73 -10.28
C THR A 388 5.47 8.27 -11.72
N GLY A 389 4.40 7.68 -12.27
CA GLY A 389 4.07 7.77 -13.68
C GLY A 389 3.33 9.09 -13.88
N GLY A 390 4.05 10.14 -14.26
CA GLY A 390 3.47 11.46 -14.49
C GLY A 390 4.53 12.53 -14.61
N GLY A 391 4.98 12.76 -15.85
CA GLY A 391 5.58 14.00 -16.34
C GLY A 391 6.76 14.54 -15.55
N LEU A 392 7.98 14.19 -16.00
CA LEU A 392 9.02 15.20 -16.05
C LEU A 392 8.49 16.34 -16.95
N ALA A 393 8.10 17.46 -16.35
CA ALA A 393 8.21 18.72 -17.07
C ALA A 393 9.71 19.01 -17.19
N ALA A 394 10.14 19.32 -18.41
CA ALA A 394 11.52 19.59 -18.80
C ALA A 394 12.21 20.67 -17.95
#